data_AF-A0A183U6X5-F1
#
_entry.id   AF-A0A183U6X5-F1
#
_cell.length_a   1.000
_cell.length_b   1.000
_cell.length_c   1.000
_cell.angle_alpha   90.00
_cell.angle_beta   90.00
_cell.angle_gamma   90.00
#
_symmetry.space_group_name_H-M   'P 1'
#
loop_
_entity.id
_entity.type
_entity.pdbx_description
1 polymer ?
#
loop_
_entity_poly.entity_id
_entity_poly.type
_entity_poly.pdbx_seq_one_letter_code
_entity_poly.pdbx_strand_id
1 'polypeptide(L)' 'MAFPVTEEFLHYSTGVFSPYPAEKFWDRIIYWHVVRLIGWGKYDGDKHYWLAVNSFGRHWGDNGEGFHML' A
#
# COMPACT_ATOMS: atom_id res chain seq x y z
N MET A 1 0.01 -8.72 -8.21
CA MET A 1 1.32 -8.05 -7.95
C MET A 1 1.80 -8.51 -6.59
N ALA A 2 3.08 -8.87 -6.46
CA ALA A 2 3.69 -9.08 -5.14
C ALA A 2 4.43 -7.81 -4.73
N PHE A 3 4.29 -7.39 -3.48
CA PHE A 3 5.05 -6.25 -2.92
C PHE A 3 5.49 -6.56 -1.48
N PRO A 4 6.59 -5.93 -1.03
CA PRO A 4 7.06 -6.09 0.34
C PRO A 4 6.21 -5.29 1.32
N VAL A 5 5.77 -5.93 2.40
CA VAL A 5 4.98 -5.32 3.48
C VAL A 5 5.91 -4.94 4.64
N THR A 6 5.89 -3.67 5.01
CA THR A 6 6.57 -3.13 6.20
C THR A 6 5.60 -3.00 7.38
N GLU A 7 6.11 -2.79 8.60
CA GLU A 7 5.28 -2.65 9.80
C GLU A 7 4.30 -1.48 9.71
N GLU A 8 4.75 -0.35 9.16
CA GLU A 8 3.89 0.81 8.97
C GLU A 8 2.75 0.57 7.96
N PHE A 9 2.94 -0.35 7.00
CA PHE A 9 1.87 -0.71 6.07
C PHE A 9 0.72 -1.42 6.78
N LEU A 10 0.98 -2.23 7.82
CA LEU A 10 -0.07 -2.89 8.58
C LEU A 10 -1.02 -1.91 9.27
N HIS A 11 -0.51 -0.72 9.58
CA HIS A 11 -1.25 0.39 10.21
C HIS A 11 -1.88 1.35 9.21
N TYR A 12 -1.80 1.06 7.90
CA TYR A 12 -2.46 1.85 6.87
C TYR A 12 -3.98 1.87 7.09
N SER A 13 -4.56 3.05 6.93
CA SER A 13 -6.01 3.26 7.08
C SER A 13 -6.62 3.96 5.87
N THR A 14 -6.04 5.06 5.40
CA THR A 14 -6.60 5.89 4.32
C THR A 14 -5.50 6.56 3.50
N GLY A 15 -5.81 6.94 2.26
CA GLY A 15 -4.98 7.82 1.44
C GLY A 15 -3.93 7.07 0.64
N VAL A 16 -2.89 7.76 0.16
CA VAL A 16 -1.82 7.11 -0.62
C VAL A 16 -0.68 6.70 0.29
N PHE A 17 -0.47 5.39 0.43
CA PHE A 17 0.63 4.84 1.20
C PHE A 17 1.96 5.15 0.51
N SER A 18 2.89 5.71 1.29
CA SER A 18 4.28 5.88 0.95
C SER A 18 5.12 5.35 2.11
N PRO A 19 6.05 4.41 1.91
CA PRO A 19 6.92 3.93 2.97
C PRO A 19 7.67 5.09 3.63
N TYR A 20 7.64 5.16 4.96
CA TYR A 20 8.38 6.15 5.73
C TYR A 20 8.87 5.56 7.06
N PRO A 21 10.13 5.83 7.46
CA PRO A 21 11.18 6.55 6.72
C PRO A 21 11.66 5.79 5.48
N ALA A 22 12.09 6.48 4.42
CA ALA A 22 12.58 5.80 3.20
C ALA A 22 13.90 5.04 3.45
N GLU A 23 14.67 5.48 4.44
CA GLU A 23 15.91 4.84 4.87
C GLU A 23 15.65 3.41 5.38
N LYS A 24 16.60 2.51 5.08
CA LYS A 24 16.57 1.11 5.54
C LYS A 24 15.25 0.39 5.26
N PHE A 25 14.57 0.74 4.16
CA PHE A 25 13.30 0.12 3.77
C PHE A 25 13.34 -1.41 3.79
N TRP A 26 14.40 -2.00 3.22
CA TRP A 26 14.56 -3.46 3.12
C TRP A 26 14.69 -4.16 4.47
N ASP A 27 15.27 -3.50 5.47
CA ASP A 27 15.42 -4.05 6.82
C ASP A 27 14.09 -4.07 7.59
N ARG A 28 13.10 -3.29 7.13
CA ARG A 28 11.79 -3.11 7.79
C ARG A 28 10.70 -3.99 7.17
N ILE A 29 11.04 -4.80 6.17
CA ILE A 29 10.10 -5.72 5.52
C ILE A 29 9.81 -6.89 6.47
N ILE A 30 8.53 -7.12 6.75
CA ILE A 30 8.08 -8.23 7.58
C ILE A 30 7.80 -9.47 6.70
N TYR A 31 7.13 -9.29 5.56
CA TYR A 31 6.83 -10.36 4.61
C TYR A 31 6.45 -9.82 3.23
N TRP A 32 6.28 -10.72 2.26
CA TRP A 32 5.79 -10.41 0.91
C TRP A 32 4.30 -10.71 0.80
N HIS A 33 3.53 -9.78 0.23
CA HIS A 33 2.09 -9.95 0.04
C HIS A 33 1.69 -9.83 -1.43
N VAL A 34 0.77 -10.69 -1.86
CA VAL A 34 0.24 -10.70 -3.23
C VAL A 34 -1.15 -10.08 -3.22
N VAL A 35 -1.32 -9.07 -4.07
CA VAL A 35 -2.57 -8.32 -4.21
C VAL A 35 -3.02 -8.23 -5.66
N ARG A 36 -4.29 -7.88 -5.87
CA ARG A 36 -4.86 -7.65 -7.19
C ARG A 36 -4.76 -6.18 -7.54
N LEU A 37 -3.97 -5.85 -8.55
CA LEU A 37 -3.92 -4.51 -9.11
C LEU A 37 -5.19 -4.25 -9.91
N ILE A 38 -5.87 -3.12 -9.67
CA ILE A 38 -7.14 -2.78 -10.33
C ILE A 38 -7.12 -1.43 -11.04
N GLY A 39 -6.07 -0.63 -10.86
CA GLY A 39 -5.93 0.63 -11.58
C GLY A 39 -4.73 1.43 -11.11
N TRP A 40 -4.67 2.67 -11.60
CA TRP A 40 -3.71 3.68 -11.20
C TRP A 40 -4.34 5.07 -11.33
N GLY A 41 -3.71 6.07 -10.73
CA GLY A 41 -4.14 7.47 -10.83
C GLY A 41 -2.99 8.45 -10.58
N LYS A 42 -3.33 9.74 -10.54
CA LYS A 42 -2.42 10.82 -10.17
C LYS A 42 -2.77 11.38 -8.80
N TYR A 43 -1.75 11.66 -8.01
CA TYR A 43 -1.84 12.26 -6.68
C TYR A 43 -0.82 13.39 -6.58
N ASP A 44 -1.18 14.53 -5.98
CA ASP A 44 -0.25 15.62 -5.67
C ASP A 44 0.75 15.97 -6.80
N GLY A 45 0.25 16.70 -7.82
CA GLY A 45 1.03 17.08 -9.00
C GLY A 45 1.27 15.91 -9.96
N ASP A 46 2.54 15.55 -10.16
CA ASP A 46 2.98 14.50 -11.11
C ASP A 46 3.25 13.14 -10.44
N LYS A 47 2.94 12.96 -9.15
CA LYS A 47 3.06 11.64 -8.53
C LYS A 47 1.90 10.76 -8.99
N HIS A 48 2.21 9.49 -9.18
CA HIS A 48 1.24 8.49 -9.58
C HIS A 48 1.05 7.51 -8.42
N TYR A 49 -0.13 6.90 -8.34
CA TYR A 49 -0.38 5.83 -7.39
C TYR A 49 -1.03 4.65 -8.08
N TRP A 50 -0.80 3.47 -7.53
CA TRP A 50 -1.47 2.23 -7.86
C TRP A 50 -2.67 2.02 -6.96
N LEU A 51 -3.77 1.54 -7.55
CA LEU A 51 -4.94 1.07 -6.82
C LEU A 51 -4.92 -0.46 -6.80
N ALA A 52 -4.93 -1.03 -5.60
CA ALA A 52 -4.93 -2.47 -5.42
C ALA A 52 -5.99 -2.91 -4.40
N VAL A 53 -6.49 -4.14 -4.60
CA VAL A 53 -7.38 -4.83 -3.67
C VAL A 53 -6.59 -5.93 -2.96
N ASN A 54 -6.69 -5.97 -1.64
CA ASN A 54 -6.01 -6.96 -0.80
C ASN A 54 -6.99 -7.97 -0.17
N SER A 55 -6.45 -8.84 0.69
CA SER A 55 -7.20 -9.89 1.37
C SER A 55 -7.08 -9.81 2.90
N PHE A 56 -6.90 -8.61 3.47
CA PHE A 56 -6.88 -8.40 4.93
C PHE A 56 -8.26 -8.22 5.55
N GLY A 57 -9.31 -8.27 4.72
CA GLY A 57 -10.70 -8.27 5.13
C GLY A 57 -11.30 -6.86 5.21
N ARG A 58 -12.64 -6.80 5.16
CA ARG A 58 -13.50 -5.62 4.93
C ARG A 58 -13.38 -4.46 5.93
N HIS A 59 -12.54 -4.58 6.95
CA HIS A 59 -12.34 -3.54 7.96
C HIS A 59 -10.96 -2.88 7.83
N TRP A 60 -10.15 -3.31 6.87
CA TRP A 60 -8.79 -2.81 6.68
C TRP A 60 -8.73 -1.82 5.52
N GLY A 61 -7.99 -0.73 5.69
CA GLY A 61 -7.73 0.25 4.64
C GLY A 61 -8.96 1.05 4.19
N ASP A 62 -8.89 1.60 2.97
CA ASP A 62 -9.91 2.48 2.41
C ASP A 62 -11.15 1.67 2.00
N ASN A 63 -12.22 1.81 2.79
CA ASN A 63 -13.51 1.13 2.60
C ASN A 63 -13.41 -0.40 2.54
N GLY A 64 -12.40 -0.98 3.20
CA GLY A 64 -12.40 -2.37 3.59
C GLY A 64 -11.62 -3.35 2.72
N GLU A 65 -11.31 -3.03 1.46
CA GLU A 65 -10.57 -3.99 0.62
C GLU A 65 -9.49 -3.32 -0.25
N GLY A 66 -9.50 -1.99 -0.36
CA GLY A 66 -8.62 -1.23 -1.25
C GLY A 66 -7.51 -0.48 -0.52
N PHE A 67 -6.38 -0.29 -1.20
CA PHE A 67 -5.38 0.70 -0.83
C PHE A 67 -4.76 1.36 -2.04
N HIS A 68 -4.24 2.56 -1.83
CA HIS A 68 -3.49 3.33 -2.81
C HIS A 68 -2.02 3.30 -2.41
N MET A 69 -1.10 3.07 -3.34
CA MET A 69 0.35 3.01 -3.07
C MET A 69 1.13 3.80 -4.13
N LEU A 70 2.11 4.61 -3.70
CA LEU A 70 3.07 5.26 -4.60
C LEU A 70 4.03 4.24 -5.24
#